data_AF-A0A2M7G1V3-F1
#
_entry.id   AF-A0A2M7G1V3-F1
#
_cell.length_a   1.000
_cell.length_b   1.000
_cell.length_c   1.000
_cell.angle_alpha   90.00
_cell.angle_beta   90.00
_cell.angle_gamma   90.00
#
_symmetry.space_group_name_H-M   'P 1'
#
loop_
_entity.id
_entity.type
_entity.pdbx_description
1 polymer ?
#
loop_
_entity_poly.entity_id
_entity_poly.type
_entity_poly.pdbx_seq_one_letter_code
_entity_poly.pdbx_strand_id
1 'polypeptide(L)'
;MRISSFVVLSLSIGVLASACASTRVTFTPDEPPAYLCRAKSENSAILVLWATQWRPDQKDIPLREVAAEQGITHFFNTSGCYAQAEIRKTSAEELSSKEKLERLINSANSKPDRVLIIVVHELGPVVKLFSSLAFIDGGTEVVLSISEYGAQRRHPSQTFSVRWENGGPGIIKGVESLPEDMEAALIASLKPNTQ
;
A
#
# COMPACT_ATOMS: atom_id res chain seq x y z
N MET A 1 -1.63 -73.97 8.46
CA MET A 1 -1.99 -72.77 7.65
C MET A 1 -2.63 -71.77 8.60
N ARG A 2 -1.94 -70.69 9.02
CA ARG A 2 -1.99 -69.33 8.42
C ARG A 2 -3.44 -68.81 8.45
N ILE A 3 -3.85 -67.69 9.08
CA ILE A 3 -3.23 -66.35 9.26
C ILE A 3 -3.94 -65.61 10.42
N SER A 4 -3.18 -64.90 11.28
CA SER A 4 -3.66 -63.85 12.19
C SER A 4 -4.02 -62.57 11.40
N SER A 5 -5.11 -61.88 11.71
CA SER A 5 -5.30 -60.51 11.22
C SER A 5 -5.85 -59.57 12.28
N PHE A 6 -5.06 -58.50 12.43
CA PHE A 6 -5.13 -57.41 13.40
C PHE A 6 -6.36 -56.53 13.17
N VAL A 7 -6.99 -56.11 14.28
CA VAL A 7 -7.90 -54.96 14.28
C VAL A 7 -7.04 -53.69 14.20
N VAL A 8 -6.95 -53.08 13.03
CA VAL A 8 -6.29 -51.78 12.84
C VAL A 8 -7.30 -50.68 13.15
N LEU A 9 -7.08 -50.02 14.29
CA LEU A 9 -7.79 -48.81 14.72
C LEU A 9 -7.38 -47.65 13.78
N SER A 10 -8.26 -47.25 12.86
CA SER A 10 -8.04 -46.05 12.02
C SER A 10 -8.25 -44.79 12.85
N LEU A 11 -7.15 -44.09 13.16
CA LEU A 11 -7.15 -42.76 13.75
C LEU A 11 -7.25 -41.73 12.62
N SER A 12 -8.45 -41.22 12.36
CA SER A 12 -8.69 -40.15 11.39
C SER A 12 -8.14 -38.82 11.92
N ILE A 13 -6.92 -38.45 11.52
CA ILE A 13 -6.36 -37.12 11.77
C ILE A 13 -7.07 -36.13 10.84
N GLY A 14 -7.99 -35.33 11.39
CA GLY A 14 -8.62 -34.23 10.67
C GLY A 14 -7.60 -33.11 10.40
N VAL A 15 -7.31 -32.84 9.13
CA VAL A 15 -6.54 -31.67 8.71
C VAL A 15 -7.44 -30.44 8.87
N LEU A 16 -7.29 -29.72 9.98
CA LEU A 16 -7.86 -28.39 10.15
C LEU A 16 -7.09 -27.44 9.23
N ALA A 17 -7.68 -27.08 8.09
CA ALA A 17 -7.17 -26.00 7.25
C ALA A 17 -7.37 -24.67 7.99
N SER A 18 -6.32 -24.16 8.63
CA SER A 18 -6.28 -22.81 9.16
C SER A 18 -6.27 -21.83 7.98
N ALA A 19 -7.33 -21.06 7.82
CA ALA A 19 -7.36 -19.91 6.93
C ALA A 19 -6.44 -18.81 7.49
N CYS A 20 -5.18 -18.78 7.05
CA CYS A 20 -4.29 -17.67 7.34
C CYS A 20 -4.57 -16.53 6.36
N ALA A 21 -4.73 -15.31 6.89
CA ALA A 21 -4.68 -14.12 6.05
C ALA A 21 -3.32 -14.09 5.32
N SER A 22 -3.33 -13.67 4.07
CA SER A 22 -2.16 -13.54 3.23
C SER A 22 -2.12 -12.16 2.61
N THR A 23 -0.93 -11.58 2.58
CA THR A 23 -0.68 -10.31 1.91
C THR A 23 -0.24 -10.55 0.47
N ARG A 24 -0.85 -9.84 -0.48
CA ARG A 24 -0.49 -9.85 -1.88
C ARG A 24 -0.16 -8.43 -2.33
N VAL A 25 0.92 -8.29 -3.09
CA VAL A 25 1.35 -7.01 -3.67
C VAL A 25 1.54 -7.21 -5.16
N THR A 26 0.88 -6.39 -5.96
CA THR A 26 1.00 -6.39 -7.42
C THR A 26 1.36 -4.99 -7.91
N PHE A 27 2.25 -4.90 -8.88
CA PHE A 27 2.69 -3.64 -9.48
C PHE A 27 2.14 -3.53 -10.90
N THR A 28 2.02 -2.30 -11.39
CA THR A 28 1.73 -2.03 -12.80
C THR A 28 2.68 -0.92 -13.29
N PRO A 29 3.56 -1.19 -14.26
CA PRO A 29 3.81 -2.49 -14.92
C PRO A 29 4.31 -3.57 -13.93
N ASP A 30 4.25 -4.85 -14.31
CA ASP A 30 4.52 -6.01 -13.42
C ASP A 30 5.97 -6.07 -12.89
N GLU A 31 6.86 -5.21 -13.38
CA GLU A 31 8.22 -5.08 -12.89
C GLU A 31 8.26 -4.28 -11.57
N PRO A 32 8.91 -4.80 -10.51
CA PRO A 32 9.05 -4.07 -9.27
C PRO A 32 9.76 -2.74 -9.49
N PRO A 33 9.30 -1.65 -8.88
CA PRO A 33 9.96 -0.37 -9.02
C PRO A 33 11.39 -0.40 -8.45
N ALA A 34 12.27 0.45 -9.00
CA ALA A 34 13.53 0.78 -8.35
C ALA A 34 13.29 1.25 -6.91
N TYR A 35 14.29 1.04 -6.04
CA TYR A 35 14.22 1.48 -4.64
C TYR A 35 14.04 2.99 -4.58
N LEU A 36 12.85 3.42 -4.16
CA LEU A 36 12.53 4.83 -3.98
C LEU A 36 13.05 5.34 -2.64
N CYS A 37 12.99 4.53 -1.59
CA CYS A 37 13.54 4.89 -0.29
C CYS A 37 15.05 5.13 -0.35
N ARG A 38 15.49 6.28 0.16
CA ARG A 38 16.90 6.62 0.39
C ARG A 38 17.20 6.59 1.87
N ALA A 39 18.38 6.11 2.26
CA ALA A 39 18.72 6.06 3.67
C ALA A 39 18.83 7.49 4.26
N LYS A 40 18.38 7.67 5.52
CA LYS A 40 18.57 8.93 6.28
C LYS A 40 20.01 9.46 6.25
N SER A 41 21.00 8.57 6.21
CA SER A 41 22.43 8.91 6.12
C SER A 41 22.82 9.63 4.83
N GLU A 42 22.02 9.53 3.76
CA GLU A 42 22.24 10.27 2.51
C GLU A 42 21.85 11.75 2.62
N ASN A 43 21.30 12.19 3.77
CA ASN A 43 20.89 13.57 4.05
C ASN A 43 19.97 14.19 2.98
N SER A 44 19.11 13.37 2.37
CA SER A 44 18.20 13.79 1.29
C SER A 44 16.84 14.24 1.82
N ALA A 45 16.34 15.37 1.31
CA ALA A 45 15.01 15.91 1.61
C ALA A 45 13.99 15.50 0.53
N ILE A 46 12.80 15.06 0.97
CA ILE A 46 11.69 14.71 0.09
C ILE A 46 10.47 15.60 0.35
N LEU A 47 9.81 16.02 -0.73
CA LEU A 47 8.45 16.54 -0.71
C LEU A 47 7.49 15.43 -1.16
N VAL A 48 6.56 15.06 -0.30
CA VAL A 48 5.49 14.10 -0.57
C VAL A 48 4.21 14.87 -0.83
N LEU A 49 3.76 14.87 -2.08
CA LEU A 49 2.46 15.41 -2.47
C LEU A 49 1.49 14.25 -2.61
N TRP A 50 0.40 14.26 -1.83
CA TRP A 50 -0.59 13.20 -1.92
C TRP A 50 -1.99 13.74 -2.18
N ALA A 51 -2.77 12.94 -2.90
CA ALA A 51 -4.16 13.23 -3.22
C ALA A 51 -4.99 11.95 -3.23
N THR A 52 -6.31 12.11 -3.36
CA THR A 52 -7.24 11.01 -3.56
C THR A 52 -7.88 11.08 -4.94
N GLN A 53 -8.14 9.90 -5.50
CA GLN A 53 -8.97 9.72 -6.69
C GLN A 53 -9.80 8.45 -6.49
N TRP A 54 -10.75 8.56 -5.56
CA TRP A 54 -11.65 7.50 -5.18
C TRP A 54 -12.53 7.03 -6.34
N ARG A 55 -12.91 5.75 -6.31
CA ARG A 55 -13.99 5.25 -7.17
C ARG A 55 -15.33 5.97 -6.86
N PRO A 56 -16.26 6.04 -7.82
CA PRO A 56 -17.51 6.78 -7.66
C PRO A 56 -18.39 6.35 -6.47
N ASP A 57 -18.34 5.08 -6.08
CA ASP A 57 -19.15 4.51 -4.99
C ASP A 57 -18.38 4.40 -3.66
N GLN A 58 -17.25 5.09 -3.54
CA GLN A 58 -16.44 5.07 -2.32
C GLN A 58 -17.23 5.58 -1.11
N LYS A 59 -17.36 4.71 -0.11
CA LYS A 59 -18.03 5.05 1.16
C LYS A 59 -17.04 5.66 2.14
N ASP A 60 -17.56 6.44 3.09
CA ASP A 60 -16.84 6.98 4.25
C ASP A 60 -15.58 7.79 3.87
N ILE A 61 -15.65 8.53 2.75
CA ILE A 61 -14.52 9.30 2.19
C ILE A 61 -13.76 10.11 3.26
N PRO A 62 -14.41 10.90 4.14
CA PRO A 62 -13.68 11.69 5.14
C PRO A 62 -12.85 10.83 6.10
N LEU A 63 -13.38 9.69 6.55
CA LEU A 63 -12.64 8.79 7.45
C LEU A 63 -11.45 8.13 6.74
N ARG A 64 -11.60 7.79 5.46
CA ARG A 64 -10.52 7.20 4.65
C ARG A 64 -9.43 8.20 4.35
N GLU A 65 -9.77 9.46 4.14
CA GLU A 65 -8.78 10.53 3.96
C GLU A 65 -7.97 10.79 5.23
N VAL A 66 -8.61 10.77 6.41
CA VAL A 66 -7.90 10.84 7.69
C VAL A 66 -6.98 9.63 7.86
N ALA A 67 -7.45 8.42 7.54
CA ALA A 67 -6.64 7.22 7.64
C ALA A 67 -5.43 7.22 6.67
N ALA A 68 -5.64 7.69 5.44
CA ALA A 68 -4.58 7.85 4.45
C ALA A 68 -3.52 8.85 4.94
N GLU A 69 -3.95 10.00 5.45
CA GLU A 69 -3.04 11.02 6.01
C GLU A 69 -2.20 10.46 7.15
N GLN A 70 -2.85 9.73 8.08
CA GLN A 70 -2.19 9.10 9.21
C GLN A 70 -1.15 8.06 8.76
N GLY A 71 -1.52 7.14 7.87
CA GLY A 71 -0.62 6.09 7.38
C GLY A 71 0.56 6.65 6.58
N ILE A 72 0.32 7.61 5.69
CA ILE A 72 1.38 8.29 4.92
C ILE A 72 2.32 9.03 5.87
N THR A 73 1.77 9.80 6.81
CA THR A 73 2.57 10.58 7.77
C THR A 73 3.40 9.68 8.67
N HIS A 74 2.80 8.61 9.20
CA HIS A 74 3.49 7.66 10.05
C HIS A 74 4.66 7.01 9.29
N PHE A 75 4.42 6.48 8.08
CA PHE A 75 5.46 5.87 7.25
C PHE A 75 6.67 6.78 7.05
N PHE A 76 6.49 8.04 6.63
CA PHE A 76 7.63 8.93 6.37
C PHE A 76 8.36 9.38 7.64
N ASN A 77 7.70 9.33 8.80
CA ASN A 77 8.34 9.60 10.08
C ASN A 77 9.17 8.40 10.59
N THR A 78 8.69 7.17 10.39
CA THR A 78 9.23 5.96 11.04
C THR A 78 10.10 5.09 10.13
N SER A 79 9.88 5.09 8.82
CA SER A 79 10.50 4.15 7.86
C SER A 79 12.02 4.21 7.75
N GLY A 80 12.67 5.26 8.29
CA GLY A 80 14.09 5.50 8.06
C GLY A 80 14.42 6.02 6.66
N CYS A 81 13.40 6.25 5.81
CA CYS A 81 13.53 6.86 4.51
C CYS A 81 13.66 8.39 4.63
N TYR A 82 14.67 8.94 3.94
CA TYR A 82 14.95 10.38 3.83
C TYR A 82 15.26 11.06 5.17
N ALA A 83 16.17 12.03 5.15
CA ALA A 83 16.51 12.80 6.34
C ALA A 83 15.40 13.75 6.77
N GLN A 84 14.66 14.27 5.79
CA GLN A 84 13.58 15.22 5.99
C GLN A 84 12.46 14.88 5.01
N ALA A 85 11.23 14.82 5.51
CA ALA A 85 10.03 14.64 4.69
C ALA A 85 9.05 15.78 4.98
N GLU A 86 8.66 16.49 3.93
CA GLU A 86 7.53 17.39 3.96
C GLU A 86 6.34 16.72 3.29
N ILE A 87 5.20 16.62 3.97
CA ILE A 87 4.03 15.89 3.48
C ILE A 87 2.88 16.89 3.31
N ARG A 88 2.28 16.93 2.12
CA ARG A 88 1.19 17.86 1.80
C ARG A 88 0.08 17.15 1.04
N LYS A 89 -1.15 17.31 1.54
CA LYS A 89 -2.35 16.94 0.79
C LYS A 89 -2.63 18.00 -0.28
N THR A 90 -3.04 17.56 -1.46
CA THR A 90 -3.45 18.38 -2.60
C THR A 90 -4.57 17.67 -3.37
N SER A 91 -5.02 18.23 -4.50
CA SER A 91 -5.98 17.61 -5.39
C SER A 91 -5.31 16.86 -6.55
N ALA A 92 -5.94 15.79 -7.04
CA ALA A 92 -5.47 15.09 -8.24
C ALA A 92 -5.46 16.01 -9.48
N GLU A 93 -6.32 17.03 -9.51
CA GLU A 93 -6.33 18.05 -10.56
C GLU A 93 -5.06 18.93 -10.54
N GLU A 94 -4.59 19.32 -9.35
CA GLU A 94 -3.33 20.06 -9.22
C GLU A 94 -2.12 19.23 -9.63
N LEU A 95 -2.12 17.94 -9.29
CA LEU A 95 -1.03 17.02 -9.63
C LEU A 95 -0.95 16.71 -11.14
N SER A 96 -2.08 16.73 -11.84
CA SER A 96 -2.14 16.47 -13.29
C SER A 96 -1.80 17.69 -14.15
N SER A 97 -1.86 18.90 -13.59
CA SER A 97 -1.44 20.12 -14.25
C SER A 97 0.03 20.43 -13.95
N LYS A 98 0.86 20.43 -14.98
CA LYS A 98 2.29 20.74 -14.84
C LYS A 98 2.55 22.08 -14.14
N GLU A 99 1.81 23.12 -14.50
CA GLU A 99 1.97 24.45 -13.91
C GLU A 99 1.57 24.48 -12.43
N LYS A 100 0.47 23.81 -12.06
CA LYS A 100 0.03 23.71 -10.67
C LYS A 100 1.02 22.86 -9.84
N LEU A 101 1.52 21.75 -10.40
CA LEU A 101 2.55 20.92 -9.78
C LEU A 101 3.83 21.71 -9.52
N GLU A 102 4.33 22.48 -10.48
CA GLU A 102 5.50 23.34 -10.30
C GLU A 102 5.28 24.37 -9.18
N ARG A 103 4.07 24.95 -9.06
CA ARG A 103 3.71 25.83 -7.94
C ARG A 103 3.74 25.13 -6.59
N LEU A 104 3.21 23.92 -6.50
CA LEU A 104 3.25 23.12 -5.27
C LEU A 104 4.70 22.85 -4.84
N ILE A 105 5.56 22.44 -5.78
CA ILE A 105 6.98 22.17 -5.52
C ILE A 105 7.71 23.44 -5.09
N ASN A 106 7.49 24.57 -5.76
CA ASN A 106 8.13 25.85 -5.44
C ASN A 106 7.66 26.45 -4.11
N SER A 107 6.49 26.03 -3.62
CA SER A 107 5.96 26.45 -2.32
C SER A 107 6.44 25.61 -1.15
N ALA A 108 7.27 24.59 -1.38
CA ALA A 108 7.87 23.75 -0.32
C ALA A 108 8.63 24.60 0.70
N ASN A 109 8.67 24.16 1.96
CA ASN A 109 9.35 24.88 3.04
C ASN A 109 10.86 24.96 2.83
N SER A 110 11.42 23.98 2.14
CA SER A 110 12.81 23.93 1.68
C SER A 110 12.86 23.33 0.28
N LYS A 111 13.96 23.56 -0.44
CA LYS A 111 14.15 22.99 -1.79
C LYS A 111 14.29 21.46 -1.67
N PRO A 112 13.36 20.65 -2.18
CA PRO A 112 13.44 19.21 -2.05
C PRO A 112 14.43 18.60 -3.06
N ASP A 113 15.12 17.53 -2.66
CA ASP A 113 15.95 16.73 -3.57
C ASP A 113 15.09 15.80 -4.44
N ARG A 114 13.93 15.44 -3.92
CA ARG A 114 12.95 14.53 -4.54
C ARG A 114 11.54 15.00 -4.28
N VAL A 115 10.68 14.77 -5.26
CA VAL A 115 9.24 14.93 -5.10
C VAL A 115 8.60 13.57 -5.36
N LEU A 116 7.80 13.09 -4.42
CA LEU A 116 7.02 11.89 -4.57
C LEU A 116 5.54 12.25 -4.61
N ILE A 117 4.88 11.83 -5.66
CA ILE A 117 3.44 11.97 -5.82
C ILE A 117 2.80 10.63 -5.46
N ILE A 118 1.82 10.66 -4.56
CA ILE A 118 1.01 9.49 -4.16
C ILE A 118 -0.46 9.81 -4.40
N VAL A 119 -1.10 9.10 -5.32
CA VAL A 119 -2.55 9.18 -5.52
C VAL A 119 -3.21 7.94 -4.95
N VAL A 120 -4.07 8.10 -3.95
CA VAL A 120 -4.82 7.02 -3.33
C VAL A 120 -6.10 6.79 -4.12
N HIS A 121 -6.25 5.59 -4.69
CA HIS A 121 -7.46 5.19 -5.42
C HIS A 121 -8.41 4.37 -4.57
N GLU A 122 -7.86 3.51 -3.71
CA GLU A 122 -8.62 2.65 -2.79
C GLU A 122 -7.89 2.57 -1.45
N LEU A 123 -8.67 2.54 -0.36
CA LEU A 123 -8.18 2.29 0.99
C LEU A 123 -9.33 1.73 1.82
N GLY A 124 -9.42 0.41 1.94
CA GLY A 124 -10.27 -0.23 2.94
C GLY A 124 -10.91 -1.54 2.49
N PRO A 125 -12.01 -1.95 3.15
CA PRO A 125 -12.44 -3.34 3.08
C PRO A 125 -12.94 -3.73 1.69
N VAL A 126 -12.56 -4.93 1.27
CA VAL A 126 -13.05 -5.61 0.07
C VAL A 126 -13.74 -6.91 0.45
N VAL A 127 -14.83 -7.23 -0.24
CA VAL A 127 -15.55 -8.50 -0.11
C VAL A 127 -15.68 -9.10 -1.50
N LYS A 128 -15.09 -10.28 -1.71
CA LYS A 128 -15.22 -11.03 -2.95
C LYS A 128 -16.17 -12.20 -2.72
N LEU A 129 -17.25 -12.26 -3.51
CA LEU A 129 -18.21 -13.35 -3.49
C LEU A 129 -17.83 -14.35 -4.59
N PHE A 130 -17.25 -15.49 -4.22
CA PHE A 130 -17.00 -16.57 -5.17
C PHE A 130 -18.22 -17.48 -5.29
N SER A 131 -18.55 -17.86 -6.53
CA SER A 131 -19.82 -18.46 -6.89
C SER A 131 -19.91 -19.99 -6.76
N SER A 132 -18.91 -20.69 -6.20
CA SER A 132 -18.89 -22.16 -6.27
C SER A 132 -18.60 -22.96 -5.01
N LEU A 133 -18.09 -22.41 -3.90
CA LEU A 133 -18.00 -23.11 -2.60
C LEU A 133 -18.02 -22.05 -1.51
N ALA A 134 -18.87 -22.20 -0.48
CA ALA A 134 -19.28 -21.18 0.51
C ALA A 134 -18.12 -20.52 1.32
N PHE A 135 -17.34 -19.67 0.68
CA PHE A 135 -16.29 -18.87 1.30
C PHE A 135 -16.50 -17.39 0.92
N ILE A 136 -16.69 -16.57 1.95
CA ILE A 136 -16.62 -15.12 1.84
C ILE A 136 -15.15 -14.76 2.01
N ASP A 137 -14.55 -14.18 0.98
CA ASP A 137 -13.19 -13.65 1.05
C ASP A 137 -13.29 -12.17 1.42
N GLY A 138 -13.00 -11.87 2.68
CA GLY A 138 -12.83 -10.51 3.17
C GLY A 138 -11.35 -10.14 3.28
N GLY A 139 -11.10 -8.84 3.30
CA GLY A 139 -9.77 -8.27 3.49
C GLY A 139 -9.80 -6.76 3.36
N THR A 140 -8.62 -6.15 3.35
CA THR A 140 -8.42 -4.75 2.96
C THR A 140 -7.67 -4.69 1.64
N GLU A 141 -8.02 -3.71 0.81
CA GLU A 141 -7.27 -3.32 -0.38
C GLU A 141 -6.78 -1.87 -0.24
N VAL A 142 -5.54 -1.64 -0.68
CA VAL A 142 -4.96 -0.32 -0.90
C VAL A 142 -4.46 -0.26 -2.33
N VAL A 143 -4.94 0.73 -3.10
CA VAL A 143 -4.49 0.97 -4.47
C VAL A 143 -3.89 2.36 -4.56
N LEU A 144 -2.62 2.45 -4.95
CA LEU A 144 -1.90 3.70 -5.09
C LEU A 144 -1.34 3.85 -6.51
N SER A 145 -1.29 5.08 -7.01
CA SER A 145 -0.41 5.47 -8.10
C SER A 145 0.72 6.33 -7.56
N ILE A 146 1.95 5.97 -7.90
CA ILE A 146 3.17 6.58 -7.37
C ILE A 146 3.99 7.13 -8.52
N SER A 147 4.49 8.36 -8.38
CA SER A 147 5.46 8.97 -9.30
C SER A 147 6.58 9.68 -8.56
N GLU A 148 7.83 9.37 -8.89
CA GLU A 148 9.01 10.03 -8.31
C GLU A 148 9.62 11.01 -9.32
N TYR A 149 9.92 12.21 -8.87
CA TYR A 149 10.62 13.24 -9.63
C TYR A 149 11.94 13.58 -8.94
N GLY A 150 13.00 13.77 -9.73
CA GLY A 150 14.23 14.41 -9.26
C GLY A 150 14.05 15.91 -9.07
N ALA A 151 14.80 16.53 -8.16
CA ALA A 151 14.77 17.97 -7.82
C ALA A 151 14.71 18.96 -8.99
N GLN A 152 15.21 18.56 -10.17
CA GLN A 152 15.34 19.41 -11.36
C GLN A 152 14.70 18.80 -12.61
N ARG A 153 13.98 17.68 -12.47
CA ARG A 153 13.38 16.96 -13.60
C ARG A 153 11.94 17.43 -13.82
N ARG A 154 11.60 17.67 -15.09
CA ARG A 154 10.23 18.05 -15.51
C ARG A 154 9.32 16.85 -15.79
N HIS A 155 9.88 15.64 -15.71
CA HIS A 155 9.19 14.38 -15.95
C HIS A 155 9.54 13.40 -14.82
N PRO A 156 8.63 12.48 -14.49
CA PRO A 156 8.91 11.49 -13.46
C PRO A 156 10.09 10.61 -13.89
N SER A 157 11.00 10.35 -12.95
CA SER A 157 12.03 9.33 -13.10
C SER A 157 11.42 7.93 -13.13
N GLN A 158 10.28 7.77 -12.45
CA GLN A 158 9.52 6.53 -12.36
C GLN A 158 8.06 6.84 -12.09
N THR A 159 7.17 6.05 -12.71
CA THR A 159 5.74 6.00 -12.40
C THR A 159 5.28 4.55 -12.39
N PHE A 160 4.49 4.17 -11.39
CA PHE A 160 3.87 2.86 -11.29
C PHE A 160 2.60 2.92 -10.44
N SER A 161 1.76 1.91 -10.58
CA SER A 161 0.67 1.66 -9.62
C SER A 161 1.00 0.43 -8.79
N VAL A 162 0.48 0.42 -7.57
CA VAL A 162 0.58 -0.71 -6.63
C VAL A 162 -0.82 -1.03 -6.14
N ARG A 163 -1.15 -2.32 -6.12
CA ARG A 163 -2.30 -2.87 -5.42
C ARG A 163 -1.76 -3.77 -4.32
N TRP A 164 -2.09 -3.43 -3.08
CA TRP A 164 -1.80 -4.19 -1.88
C TRP A 164 -3.11 -4.75 -1.35
N GLU A 165 -3.13 -6.04 -1.04
CA GLU A 165 -4.30 -6.73 -0.51
C GLU A 165 -3.87 -7.55 0.71
N ASN A 166 -4.66 -7.51 1.79
CA ASN A 166 -4.45 -8.37 2.96
C ASN A 166 -5.77 -8.99 3.38
N GLY A 167 -5.82 -10.32 3.34
CA GLY A 167 -7.04 -11.08 3.61
C GLY A 167 -6.92 -12.52 3.12
N GLY A 168 -8.06 -13.20 2.98
CA GLY A 168 -8.08 -14.57 2.47
C GLY A 168 -9.40 -15.28 2.74
N PRO A 169 -9.50 -16.56 2.32
CA PRO A 169 -10.72 -17.34 2.49
C PRO A 169 -11.18 -17.39 3.94
N GLY A 170 -12.42 -16.99 4.22
CA GLY A 170 -13.02 -17.05 5.56
C GLY A 170 -12.65 -15.88 6.49
N ILE A 171 -11.95 -14.85 5.99
CA ILE A 171 -11.72 -13.60 6.72
C ILE A 171 -12.95 -12.69 6.57
N ILE A 172 -13.60 -12.30 7.67
CA ILE A 172 -14.85 -11.50 7.65
C ILE A 172 -14.61 -10.02 8.02
N LYS A 173 -13.44 -9.68 8.56
CA LYS A 173 -13.07 -8.32 8.98
C LYS A 173 -11.72 -7.91 8.37
N GLY A 174 -11.49 -6.60 8.27
CA GLY A 174 -10.14 -6.07 8.02
C GLY A 174 -9.16 -6.65 9.04
N VAL A 175 -7.97 -7.02 8.58
CA VAL A 175 -6.95 -7.69 9.40
C VAL A 175 -6.21 -6.67 10.27
N GLU A 176 -6.08 -5.43 9.78
CA GLU A 176 -5.48 -4.28 10.46
C GLU A 176 -6.40 -3.04 10.34
N SER A 177 -6.00 -1.92 10.96
CA SER A 177 -6.68 -0.63 10.76
C SER A 177 -6.30 0.02 9.43
N LEU A 178 -7.16 0.91 8.91
CA LEU A 178 -6.89 1.60 7.63
C LEU A 178 -5.56 2.38 7.60
N PRO A 179 -5.15 3.10 8.67
CA PRO A 179 -3.82 3.72 8.69
C PRO A 179 -2.66 2.71 8.58
N GLU A 180 -2.76 1.57 9.26
CA GLU A 180 -1.76 0.49 9.21
C GLU A 180 -1.73 -0.19 7.85
N ASP A 181 -2.90 -0.43 7.24
CA ASP A 181 -3.00 -0.96 5.87
C ASP A 181 -2.33 0.00 4.85
N MET A 182 -2.56 1.31 4.99
CA MET A 182 -1.89 2.33 4.17
C MET A 182 -0.37 2.32 4.36
N GLU A 183 0.11 2.26 5.61
CA GLU A 183 1.54 2.17 5.90
C GLU A 183 2.15 0.88 5.35
N ALA A 184 1.51 -0.28 5.53
CA ALA A 184 1.97 -1.55 5.01
C ALA A 184 2.08 -1.54 3.48
N ALA A 185 1.12 -0.92 2.79
CA ALA A 185 1.19 -0.70 1.35
C ALA A 185 2.39 0.18 0.96
N LEU A 186 2.69 1.25 1.71
CA LEU A 186 3.86 2.10 1.47
C LEU A 186 5.19 1.38 1.73
N ILE A 187 5.28 0.56 2.77
CA ILE A 187 6.45 -0.29 3.04
C ILE A 187 6.70 -1.23 1.86
N ALA A 188 5.66 -1.91 1.38
CA ALA A 188 5.78 -2.81 0.23
C ALA A 188 6.18 -2.08 -1.07
N SER A 189 5.74 -0.84 -1.22
CA SER A 189 5.93 -0.03 -2.44
C SER A 189 7.29 0.66 -2.50
N LEU A 190 7.70 1.27 -1.40
CA LEU A 190 8.87 2.14 -1.32
C LEU A 190 10.10 1.40 -0.81
N LYS A 191 9.92 0.20 -0.23
CA LYS A 191 10.96 -0.72 0.26
C LYS A 191 11.99 0.01 1.12
N PRO A 192 11.61 0.51 2.31
CA PRO A 192 12.58 1.00 3.26
C PRO A 192 13.64 -0.06 3.52
N ASN A 193 14.92 0.34 3.53
CA ASN A 193 15.97 -0.52 4.04
C ASN A 193 15.69 -0.71 5.52
N THR A 194 15.05 -1.82 5.89
CA THR A 194 15.07 -2.34 7.25
C THR A 194 16.51 -2.73 7.54
N GLN A 195 17.26 -1.80 8.12
CA GLN A 195 18.52 -2.12 8.81
C GLN A 195 18.20 -2.76 10.15
#